data_AF-A0AAV4EWR5-F1
#
_entry.id   AF-A0AAV4EWR5-F1
#
_cell.length_a   1.000
_cell.length_b   1.000
_cell.length_c   1.000
_cell.angle_alpha   90.00
_cell.angle_beta   90.00
_cell.angle_gamma   90.00
#
_symmetry.space_group_name_H-M   'P 1'
#
loop_
_entity.id
_entity.type
_entity.pdbx_description
1 polymer ?
#
loop_
_entity_poly.entity_id
_entity_poly.type
_entity_poly.pdbx_seq_one_letter_code
_entity_poly.pdbx_strand_id
1 'polypeptide(L)' 'MKMNLDYLLDSVWEHLALLRVYTKKRGEKPDFEGGLILRQGATVEHVCHVIHRTIAQAFKYALVW' A
#
# COMPACT_ATOMS: atom_id res chain seq x y z
N MET A 1 -23.92 -19.53 -16.62
CA MET A 1 -23.66 -19.99 -15.24
C MET A 1 -22.60 -19.04 -14.66
N LYS A 2 -22.95 -18.07 -13.81
CA LYS A 2 -21.97 -17.20 -13.13
C LYS A 2 -21.46 -17.98 -11.91
N MET A 3 -20.27 -18.56 -12.00
CA MET A 3 -19.74 -19.51 -11.01
C MET A 3 -19.21 -18.84 -9.73
N ASN A 4 -19.92 -17.86 -9.14
CA ASN A 4 -19.54 -17.14 -7.91
C ASN A 4 -18.04 -16.72 -7.81
N LEU A 5 -17.36 -16.57 -8.95
CA LEU A 5 -15.92 -16.29 -8.98
C LEU A 5 -15.62 -14.91 -8.41
N ASP A 6 -16.55 -13.97 -8.58
CA ASP A 6 -16.49 -12.64 -7.98
C ASP A 6 -16.42 -12.74 -6.45
N TYR A 7 -17.28 -13.56 -5.84
CA TYR A 7 -17.29 -13.79 -4.39
C TYR A 7 -16.01 -14.47 -3.89
N LEU A 8 -15.49 -15.45 -4.64
CA LEU A 8 -14.22 -16.08 -4.29
C LEU A 8 -13.07 -15.06 -4.33
N LEU A 9 -13.04 -14.20 -5.34
CA LEU A 9 -12.02 -13.18 -5.49
C LEU A 9 -12.06 -12.16 -4.35
N ASP A 10 -13.26 -11.70 -3.98
CA ASP A 10 -13.47 -10.80 -2.84
C ASP A 10 -13.03 -11.46 -1.53
N SER A 11 -13.42 -12.72 -1.31
CA SER A 11 -13.02 -13.47 -0.12
C SER A 11 -11.51 -13.64 -0.03
N VAL A 12 -10.83 -13.98 -1.13
CA VAL A 12 -9.37 -14.08 -1.15
C VAL A 12 -8.73 -12.73 -0.80
N TRP A 13 -9.25 -11.63 -1.36
CA TRP A 13 -8.74 -10.29 -1.06
C TRP A 13 -8.88 -9.92 0.42
N GLU A 14 -10.03 -10.22 1.03
CA GLU A 14 -10.27 -10.00 2.47
C GLU A 14 -9.29 -10.82 3.34
N HIS A 15 -9.12 -12.10 3.02
CA HIS A 15 -8.25 -12.99 3.80
C HIS A 15 -6.75 -12.69 3.63
N LEU A 16 -6.34 -12.12 2.49
CA LEU A 16 -4.95 -11.71 2.27
C LEU A 16 -4.54 -10.53 3.14
N ALA A 17 -5.51 -9.76 3.68
CA ALA A 17 -5.28 -8.66 4.61
C ALA A 17 -4.18 -7.70 4.12
N LEU A 18 -4.30 -7.26 2.85
CA LEU A 18 -3.33 -6.39 2.21
C LEU A 18 -3.72 -4.91 2.38
N LEU A 19 -2.71 -4.09 2.62
CA LEU A 19 -2.80 -2.64 2.63
C LEU A 19 -2.28 -2.11 1.29
N ARG A 20 -3.00 -1.15 0.71
CA ARG A 20 -2.59 -0.47 -0.51
C ARG A 20 -2.28 1.00 -0.17
N VAL A 21 -1.01 1.38 -0.27
CA VAL A 21 -0.51 2.72 0.08
C VAL A 21 -0.09 3.45 -1.18
N TYR A 22 -0.60 4.66 -1.37
CA TYR A 22 -0.29 5.47 -2.54
C TYR A 22 0.72 6.56 -2.21
N THR A 23 1.77 6.67 -3.01
CA THR A 23 2.77 7.71 -2.84
C THR A 23 2.31 9.01 -3.48
N LYS A 24 2.61 10.12 -2.82
CA LYS A 24 2.29 11.46 -3.31
C LYS A 24 3.53 12.34 -3.23
N LYS A 25 3.98 12.87 -4.37
CA LYS A 25 5.02 13.88 -4.40
C LYS A 25 4.49 15.22 -3.88
N ARG A 26 5.35 16.01 -3.26
CA ARG A 26 4.98 17.33 -2.74
C ARG A 26 4.57 18.24 -3.90
N GLY A 27 3.41 18.86 -3.81
CA GLY A 27 2.87 19.74 -4.85
C GLY A 27 2.17 19.02 -6.01
N GLU A 28 2.25 17.69 -6.08
CA GLU A 28 1.57 16.89 -7.10
C GLU A 28 0.35 16.16 -6.51
N LYS A 29 -0.52 15.69 -7.41
CA LYS A 29 -1.63 14.81 -7.05
C LYS A 29 -1.09 13.42 -6.65
N PRO A 30 -1.80 12.68 -5.77
CA PRO A 30 -1.44 11.29 -5.51
C PRO A 30 -1.45 10.48 -6.81
N ASP A 31 -0.46 9.59 -6.95
CA ASP A 31 -0.42 8.61 -8.02
C ASP A 31 -1.13 7.33 -7.54
N PHE A 32 -2.20 6.97 -8.24
CA PHE A 32 -3.01 5.78 -7.94
C PHE A 32 -2.68 4.56 -8.80
N GLU A 33 -1.77 4.68 -9.78
CA GLU A 33 -1.40 3.57 -10.66
C GLU A 33 -0.34 2.65 -10.03
N GLY A 34 0.66 3.22 -9.36
CA GLY A 34 1.80 2.49 -8.80
C GLY A 34 1.70 2.07 -7.33
N GLY A 35 0.49 1.95 -6.77
CA GLY A 35 0.27 1.74 -5.33
C GLY A 35 1.11 0.61 -4.71
N LEU A 36 1.68 0.88 -3.53
CA LEU A 36 2.48 -0.08 -2.77
C LEU A 36 1.56 -1.07 -2.06
N ILE A 37 1.83 -2.36 -2.22
CA ILE A 37 1.10 -3.44 -1.55
C ILE A 37 1.90 -3.93 -0.36
N LEU A 38 1.31 -3.84 0.83
CA LEU A 38 1.88 -4.22 2.10
C LEU A 38 0.93 -5.18 2.81
N ARG A 39 1.40 -5.89 3.84
CA ARG A 39 0.52 -6.68 4.72
C ARG A 39 -0.03 -5.83 5.84
N GLN A 40 -1.20 -6.19 6.36
CA GLN A 40 -1.77 -5.58 7.56
C GLN A 40 -0.77 -5.65 8.72
N GLY A 41 -0.66 -4.55 9.47
CA GLY A 41 0.36 -4.37 10.50
C GLY A 41 1.66 -3.71 10.00
N ALA A 42 1.78 -3.44 8.71
CA ALA A 42 2.90 -2.64 8.19
C ALA A 42 2.90 -1.23 8.80
N THR A 43 4.11 -0.75 9.10
CA THR A 43 4.37 0.59 9.64
C THR A 43 4.89 1.52 8.54
N VAL A 44 4.93 2.83 8.82
CA VAL A 44 5.51 3.81 7.89
C VAL A 44 6.98 3.52 7.56
N GLU A 45 7.73 2.93 8.51
CA GLU A 45 9.11 2.47 8.26
C GLU A 45 9.18 1.36 7.21
N HIS A 46 8.26 0.39 7.27
CA HIS A 46 8.14 -0.65 6.23
C HIS A 46 7.86 -0.05 4.85
N VAL A 47 6.98 0.96 4.77
CA VAL A 47 6.72 1.70 3.53
C VAL A 47 8.02 2.33 3.00
N CYS A 48 8.80 2.95 3.87
CA CYS A 48 10.09 3.56 3.48
C CYS A 48 11.05 2.53 2.90
N HIS A 49 11.15 1.34 3.50
CA HIS A 49 12.01 0.27 3.00
C HIS A 49 11.57 -0.31 1.66
N VAL A 50 10.26 -0.37 1.39
CA VAL A 50 9.74 -0.79 0.08
C VAL A 50 10.13 0.19 -1.02
N ILE A 51 10.14 1.49 -0.73
CA ILE A 51 10.56 2.51 -1.70
C ILE A 51 12.08 2.44 -1.89
N HIS A 52 12.86 2.52 -0.81
CA HIS A 52 14.31 2.35 -0.84
C HIS A 52 14.88 2.17 0.57
N ARG A 53 15.84 1.25 0.73
CA ARG A 53 16.43 0.86 2.03
C ARG A 53 16.99 2.01 2.88
N THR A 54 17.45 3.11 2.26
CA THR A 54 18.05 4.25 2.97
C THR A 54 17.05 5.32 3.40
N ILE A 55 15.81 5.31 2.89
CA ILE A 55 14.84 6.37 3.19
C ILE A 55 14.49 6.38 4.68
N ALA A 56 14.35 5.20 5.29
CA ALA A 56 14.07 5.08 6.72
C ALA A 56 15.12 5.80 7.60
N GLN A 57 16.39 5.81 7.19
CA GLN A 57 17.47 6.44 7.95
C GLN A 57 17.41 7.98 7.92
N ALA A 58 16.88 8.56 6.84
CA ALA A 58 16.74 10.01 6.67
C ALA A 58 15.31 10.50 6.95
N PHE A 59 14.45 9.64 7.49
CA PHE A 59 13.03 9.91 7.64
C PHE A 59 12.77 10.89 8.80
N LYS A 60 12.10 12.02 8.51
CA LYS A 60 11.73 13.02 9.51
C LYS A 60 10.29 12.85 9.99
N TYR A 61 9.35 12.78 9.05
CA TYR A 61 7.92 12.59 9.29
C TYR A 61 7.23 12.18 7.99
N ALA A 62 6.01 11.62 8.09
CA ALA A 62 5.12 11.40 6.95
C ALA A 62 3.86 12.24 7.11
N LEU A 63 3.29 12.65 5.97
CA LEU A 63 1.94 13.19 5.90
C LEU A 63 1.04 12.07 5.37
N VAL A 64 0.00 11.75 6.11
CA VAL A 64 -0.94 10.67 5.80
C VAL A 64 -2.32 11.28 5.58
N TRP A 65 -3.01 10.81 4.55
CA TRP A 65 -4.37 11.20 4.18
C TRP A 65 -5.26 9.96 4.09
#